data_AF-A0A6G6XBT2-F1
#
_entry.id   AF-A0A6G6XBT2-F1
#
_cell.length_a   1.000
_cell.length_b   1.000
_cell.length_c   1.000
_cell.angle_alpha   90.00
_cell.angle_beta   90.00
_cell.angle_gamma   90.00
#
_symmetry.space_group_name_H-M   'P 1'
#
loop_
_entity.id
_entity.type
_entity.pdbx_description
1 polymer ?
#
loop_
_entity_poly.entity_id
_entity_poly.type
_entity_poly.pdbx_seq_one_letter_code
_entity_poly.pdbx_strand_id
1 'polypeptide(L)'
;MPYAPNETVADAIKRAGLPESHDINWTEARKEEVVRAVRDKLISFDEARWRYLLSRSEFRQWEEKVDQRHARKVEPKQPLELRRHKVPVAYEEA
;
A
#
# COMPACT_ATOMS: atom_id res chain seq x y z
N MET A 1 -20.93 -3.15 -13.88
CA MET A 1 -19.68 -2.55 -14.39
C MET A 1 -19.39 -1.33 -13.52
N PRO A 2 -18.16 -1.11 -13.01
CA PRO A 2 -17.89 -0.15 -11.94
C PRO A 2 -17.80 1.32 -12.40
N TYR A 3 -18.12 1.63 -13.65
CA TYR A 3 -17.95 2.97 -14.21
C TYR A 3 -19.29 3.59 -14.63
N ALA A 4 -19.44 4.89 -14.38
CA ALA A 4 -20.48 5.69 -14.99
C ALA A 4 -20.27 5.70 -16.53
N PRO A 5 -21.34 5.71 -17.35
CA PRO A 5 -21.25 5.54 -18.81
C PRO A 5 -20.42 6.62 -19.55
N ASN A 6 -20.03 7.68 -18.87
CA ASN A 6 -19.23 8.81 -19.36
C ASN A 6 -17.87 8.97 -18.63
N GLU A 7 -17.55 8.11 -17.65
CA GLU A 7 -16.29 8.19 -16.91
C GLU A 7 -15.27 7.24 -17.54
N THR A 8 -14.17 7.79 -18.05
CA THR A 8 -13.11 7.01 -18.68
C THR A 8 -12.08 6.58 -17.64
N VAL A 9 -11.39 5.48 -17.89
CA VAL A 9 -10.24 5.00 -17.10
C VAL A 9 -9.20 6.12 -16.88
N ALA A 10 -9.06 7.02 -17.85
CA ALA A 10 -8.17 8.17 -17.75
C ALA A 10 -8.61 9.16 -16.66
N ASP A 11 -9.91 9.33 -16.41
CA ASP A 11 -10.42 10.20 -15.34
C ASP A 11 -10.16 9.58 -13.96
N ALA A 12 -10.39 8.27 -13.81
CA ALA A 12 -10.06 7.53 -12.59
C ALA A 12 -8.55 7.59 -12.29
N ILE A 13 -7.71 7.48 -13.31
CA ILE A 13 -6.26 7.63 -13.22
C ILE A 13 -5.86 9.04 -12.78
N LYS A 14 -6.47 10.07 -13.37
CA LYS A 14 -6.22 11.47 -12.99
C LYS A 14 -6.61 11.75 -11.54
N ARG A 15 -7.75 11.21 -11.11
CA ARG A 15 -8.24 11.28 -9.73
C ARG A 15 -7.31 10.58 -8.75
N ALA A 16 -6.73 9.46 -9.17
CA ALA A 16 -5.76 8.69 -8.40
C ALA A 16 -4.31 9.22 -8.49
N GLY A 17 -4.05 10.30 -9.24
CA GLY A 17 -2.70 10.84 -9.42
C GLY A 17 -1.75 9.93 -10.21
N LEU A 18 -2.32 8.98 -10.97
CA LEU A 18 -1.58 7.99 -11.73
C LEU A 18 -0.98 8.60 -13.02
N PRO A 19 0.18 8.10 -13.47
CA PRO A 19 0.77 8.52 -14.72
C PRO A 19 -0.11 8.10 -15.91
N GLU A 20 -0.33 9.03 -16.84
CA GLU A 20 -1.18 8.81 -18.01
C GLU A 20 -0.56 7.88 -19.07
N SER A 21 0.78 7.82 -19.11
CA SER A 21 1.61 7.08 -20.07
C SER A 21 2.50 6.05 -19.38
N HIS A 22 2.89 5.01 -20.12
CA HIS A 22 3.83 3.98 -19.68
C HIS A 22 5.30 4.41 -19.77
N ASP A 23 5.61 5.35 -20.66
CA ASP A 23 6.95 5.90 -20.90
C ASP A 23 7.30 6.96 -19.84
N ILE A 24 7.42 6.49 -18.59
CA ILE A 24 7.76 7.34 -17.47
C ILE A 24 8.78 6.63 -16.59
N ASN A 25 9.55 7.42 -15.85
CA ASN A 25 10.44 6.87 -14.84
C ASN A 25 9.61 6.28 -13.67
N TRP A 26 9.56 4.95 -13.60
CA TRP A 26 8.81 4.19 -12.61
C TRP A 26 9.49 4.23 -11.24
N THR A 27 9.24 5.31 -10.50
CA THR A 27 9.64 5.44 -9.10
C THR A 27 8.82 4.52 -8.20
N GLU A 28 9.36 4.16 -7.03
CA GLU A 28 8.68 3.28 -6.08
C GLU A 28 7.32 3.85 -5.62
N ALA A 29 7.21 5.17 -5.46
CA ALA A 29 5.95 5.84 -5.14
C ALA A 29 4.89 5.68 -6.25
N ARG A 30 5.28 5.76 -7.53
CA ARG A 30 4.33 5.58 -8.65
C ARG A 30 3.83 4.15 -8.77
N LYS A 31 4.70 3.17 -8.48
CA LYS A 31 4.31 1.75 -8.42
C LYS A 31 3.30 1.51 -7.30
N GLU A 32 3.52 2.14 -6.14
CA GLU A 32 2.60 2.09 -5.01
C GLU A 32 1.22 2.65 -5.35
N GLU A 33 1.17 3.82 -6.00
CA GLU A 33 -0.11 4.41 -6.39
C GLU A 33 -0.87 3.53 -7.39
N VAL A 34 -0.18 2.91 -8.38
CA VAL A 34 -0.83 1.96 -9.31
C VAL A 34 -1.40 0.75 -8.58
N VAL A 35 -0.61 0.14 -7.69
CA VAL A 35 -1.07 -1.01 -6.88
C VAL A 35 -2.26 -0.61 -6.01
N ARG A 36 -2.21 0.56 -5.39
CA ARG A 36 -3.28 1.08 -4.54
C ARG A 36 -4.56 1.32 -5.34
N ALA A 37 -4.47 1.94 -6.51
CA ALA A 37 -5.63 2.19 -7.37
C ALA A 37 -6.29 0.89 -7.86
N VAL A 38 -5.50 -0.14 -8.18
CA VAL A 38 -6.03 -1.47 -8.54
C VAL A 38 -6.71 -2.12 -7.33
N ARG A 39 -6.13 -2.01 -6.13
CA ARG A 39 -6.72 -2.54 -4.88
C ARG A 39 -8.02 -1.82 -4.49
N ASP A 40 -8.07 -0.51 -4.68
CA ASP A 40 -9.24 0.34 -4.44
C ASP A 40 -10.33 0.17 -5.52
N LYS A 41 -10.07 -0.65 -6.55
CA LYS A 41 -10.94 -0.90 -7.71
C LYS A 41 -11.24 0.36 -8.53
N LEU A 42 -10.34 1.35 -8.48
CA LEU A 42 -10.42 2.54 -9.33
C LEU A 42 -10.10 2.20 -10.79
N ILE A 43 -9.22 1.22 -11.00
CA ILE A 43 -8.90 0.63 -12.30
C ILE A 43 -8.81 -0.89 -12.16
N SER A 44 -9.15 -1.63 -13.20
CA SER A 44 -8.96 -3.09 -13.21
C SER A 44 -7.50 -3.45 -13.45
N PHE A 45 -7.11 -4.61 -12.95
CA PHE A 45 -5.80 -5.19 -13.23
C PHE A 45 -5.53 -5.33 -14.74
N ASP A 46 -6.52 -5.77 -15.51
CA ASP A 46 -6.39 -5.92 -16.96
C ASP A 46 -6.14 -4.55 -17.62
N GLU A 47 -6.87 -3.50 -17.21
CA GLU A 47 -6.68 -2.14 -17.71
C GLU A 47 -5.28 -1.59 -17.42
N ALA A 48 -4.76 -1.82 -16.20
CA ALA A 48 -3.39 -1.50 -15.85
C ALA A 48 -2.39 -2.25 -16.73
N ARG A 49 -2.65 -3.54 -16.98
CA ARG A 49 -1.83 -4.43 -17.83
C ARG A 49 -1.73 -3.92 -19.27
N TRP A 50 -2.87 -3.58 -19.88
CA TRP A 50 -2.92 -3.05 -21.25
C TRP A 50 -2.26 -1.67 -21.36
N ARG A 51 -2.47 -0.80 -20.37
CA ARG A 51 -2.01 0.59 -20.43
C ARG A 51 -0.52 0.74 -20.16
N TYR A 52 -0.02 0.02 -19.16
CA TYR A 52 1.39 0.09 -18.74
C TYR A 52 2.23 -1.07 -19.27
N LEU A 53 1.64 -1.97 -20.05
CA LEU A 53 2.30 -3.12 -20.68
C LEU A 53 3.02 -4.04 -19.69
N LEU A 54 2.58 -4.07 -18.44
CA LEU A 54 3.21 -4.88 -17.40
C LEU A 54 2.64 -6.30 -17.36
N SER A 55 3.47 -7.25 -16.94
CA SER A 55 3.07 -8.63 -16.73
C SER A 55 2.43 -8.83 -15.36
N ARG A 56 1.64 -9.91 -15.21
CA ARG A 56 1.11 -10.32 -13.89
C ARG A 56 2.21 -10.51 -12.85
N SER A 57 3.34 -11.10 -13.25
CA SER A 57 4.50 -11.30 -12.38
C SER A 57 5.17 -9.99 -11.98
N GLU A 58 5.18 -8.98 -12.86
CA GLU A 58 5.72 -7.64 -12.54
C GLU A 58 4.82 -6.92 -11.54
N PHE A 59 3.51 -6.95 -11.75
CA PHE A 59 2.55 -6.39 -10.82
C PHE A 59 2.64 -7.03 -9.43
N ARG A 60 2.75 -8.37 -9.37
CA ARG A 60 2.93 -9.09 -8.10
C ARG A 60 4.18 -8.62 -7.35
N GLN A 61 5.30 -8.43 -8.04
CA GLN A 61 6.51 -7.90 -7.43
C GLN A 61 6.32 -6.48 -6.90
N TRP A 62 5.48 -5.67 -7.54
CA TRP A 62 5.14 -4.33 -7.04
C TRP A 62 4.28 -4.43 -5.78
N GLU A 63 3.30 -5.33 -5.76
CA GLU A 63 2.47 -5.58 -4.57
C GLU A 63 3.30 -5.99 -3.36
N GLU A 64 4.25 -6.91 -3.53
CA GLU A 64 5.13 -7.36 -2.44
C GLU A 64 5.99 -6.22 -1.89
N LYS A 65 6.54 -5.36 -2.76
CA LYS A 65 7.32 -4.19 -2.33
C LYS A 65 6.47 -3.15 -1.58
N VAL A 66 5.26 -2.93 -2.06
CA VAL A 66 4.30 -2.01 -1.44
C VAL A 66 3.87 -2.55 -0.08
N ASP A 67 3.58 -3.84 0.01
CA ASP A 67 3.21 -4.52 1.26
C ASP A 67 4.31 -4.40 2.31
N GLN A 68 5.57 -4.68 1.94
CA GLN A 68 6.73 -4.51 2.82
C GLN A 68 6.87 -3.07 3.31
N ARG A 69 6.65 -2.08 2.43
CA ARG A 69 6.75 -0.65 2.77
C ARG A 69 5.59 -0.19 3.65
N HIS A 70 4.38 -0.68 3.40
CA HIS A 70 3.21 -0.44 4.24
C HIS A 70 3.42 -1.05 5.63
N ALA A 71 3.82 -2.31 5.72
CA ALA A 71 4.10 -2.98 6.99
C ALA A 71 5.12 -2.21 7.84
N ARG A 72 6.15 -1.64 7.19
CA ARG A 72 7.15 -0.79 7.85
C ARG A 72 6.60 0.54 8.35
N LYS A 73 5.59 1.11 7.67
CA LYS A 73 4.87 2.32 8.15
C LYS A 73 3.90 2.01 9.28
N VAL A 74 3.26 0.84 9.27
CA VAL A 74 2.26 0.43 10.26
C VAL A 74 2.90 -0.27 11.46
N GLU A 75 4.22 -0.15 11.69
CA GLU A 75 4.82 -0.69 12.90
C GLU A 75 4.10 -0.10 14.13
N PRO A 76 3.36 -0.91 14.90
CA PRO A 76 2.76 -0.42 16.12
C PRO A 76 3.94 -0.11 17.05
N LYS A 77 4.04 1.15 17.47
CA LYS A 77 4.85 1.49 18.64
C LYS A 77 4.32 0.63 19.77
N GLN A 78 4.99 -0.48 20.06
CA GLN A 78 4.64 -1.33 21.19
C GLN A 78 4.60 -0.42 22.41
N PRO A 79 3.49 -0.32 23.17
CA PRO A 79 3.57 0.33 24.46
C PRO A 79 4.51 -0.55 25.30
N LEU A 80 5.69 -0.02 25.59
CA LEU A 80 6.72 -0.65 26.41
C LEU A 80 6.28 -0.64 27.89
N GLU A 81 5.04 -1.03 28.17
CA GLU A 81 4.46 -1.15 29.51
C GLU A 81 4.76 -2.56 30.05
N LEU A 82 6.05 -2.89 30.13
CA LEU A 82 6.53 -4.00 30.95
C LEU A 82 7.64 -3.50 31.88
N ARG A 83 7.29 -2.53 32.72
CA ARG A 83 8.01 -2.30 33.98
C ARG A 83 7.07 -2.57 35.15
N ARG A 84 6.68 -3.85 35.17
CA ARG A 84 6.28 -4.64 36.33
C ARG A 84 6.83 -4.03 37.62
N HIS A 85 5.92 -3.44 38.39
CA HIS A 85 6.12 -3.00 39.76
C HIS A 85 6.96 -4.03 40.51
N LYS A 86 8.20 -3.67 40.84
CA LYS A 86 8.99 -4.38 41.85
C LYS A 86 8.67 -3.71 43.18
N VAL A 87 7.57 -4.10 43.80
CA VAL A 87 7.32 -3.82 45.21
C VAL A 87 8.41 -4.53 46.02
N PRO A 88 9.20 -3.82 46.85
CA PRO A 88 10.04 -4.49 47.82
C PRO A 88 9.11 -5.03 48.91
N VAL A 89 8.89 -6.35 48.93
CA VAL A 89 8.35 -7.00 50.12
C VAL A 89 9.46 -6.91 51.17
N ALA A 90 9.27 -5.99 52.11
CA ALA A 90 10.03 -5.95 53.35
C ALA A 90 9.88 -7.30 54.05
N TYR A 91 10.99 -7.99 54.27
CA TYR A 91 11.08 -9.01 55.30
C TYR A 91 11.44 -8.26 56.58
N GLU A 92 10.41 -7.91 57.34
CA GLU A 92 10.52 -7.50 58.73
C GLU A 92 9.84 -8.59 59.57
N GLU A 93 10.39 -8.79 60.77
CA GLU A 93 9.92 -9.66 61.86
C GLU A 93 10.27 -11.16 61.73
N ALA A 94 10.79 -11.86 62.74
CA ALA A 94 11.22 -11.56 64.11
C ALA A 94 12.03 -12.76 64.62
#